data_AF-A0A8T6NFC4-F1
#
_entry.id   AF-A0A8T6NFC4-F1
#
_cell.length_a   1.000
_cell.length_b   1.000
_cell.length_c   1.000
_cell.angle_alpha   90.00
_cell.angle_beta   90.00
_cell.angle_gamma   90.00
#
_symmetry.space_group_name_H-M   'P 1'
#
loop_
_entity.id
_entity.type
_entity.pdbx_description
1 polymer ?
#
loop_
_entity_poly.entity_id
_entity_poly.type
_entity_poly.pdbx_seq_one_letter_code
_entity_poly.pdbx_strand_id
1 'polypeptide(L)'
;MNLDWEDIHWEDPNGGVIVLHGILPTVVLPNSMRPRIQWHGLGLLASREEEEIWAEEEKSEAKDPGINLDSAILNGGLDSLYLEMLTYVEGLQVGKFPDPEPRRLHKAARTHERPVFFIEPGMEDDDWADFLTKEAHAMTRIRKLIKIVFTARRWRKLTKKVRSK
;
A
#
# COMPACT_ATOMS: atom_id res chain seq x y z
N MET A 1 17.19 11.27 -9.81
CA MET A 1 16.39 10.91 -8.64
C MET A 1 17.12 9.74 -8.02
N ASN A 2 17.68 9.93 -6.83
CA ASN A 2 18.32 8.81 -6.14
C ASN A 2 17.20 7.86 -5.69
N LEU A 3 17.27 6.60 -6.12
CA LEU A 3 16.28 5.57 -5.84
C LEU A 3 16.90 4.55 -4.87
N ASP A 4 17.74 5.02 -3.94
CA ASP A 4 18.29 4.15 -2.92
C ASP A 4 17.14 3.74 -1.99
N TRP A 5 16.75 2.46 -2.07
CA TRP A 5 15.70 1.83 -1.25
C TRP A 5 16.27 1.31 0.08
N GLU A 6 17.36 1.93 0.56
CA GLU A 6 17.99 1.52 1.81
C GLU A 6 17.12 1.96 2.99
N ASP A 7 17.12 1.12 4.02
CA ASP A 7 16.43 1.39 5.27
C ASP A 7 17.01 2.66 5.91
N ILE A 8 16.14 3.57 6.32
CA ILE A 8 16.57 4.78 7.05
C ILE A 8 16.54 4.47 8.54
N HIS A 9 17.71 4.55 9.16
CA HIS A 9 17.86 4.38 10.60
C HIS A 9 17.84 5.77 11.27
N TRP A 10 16.82 6.03 12.06
CA TRP A 10 16.68 7.23 12.85
C TRP A 10 16.91 6.93 14.33
N GLU A 11 17.92 7.57 14.91
CA GLU A 11 18.22 7.45 16.35
C GLU A 11 17.28 8.36 17.15
N ASP A 12 16.50 7.77 18.05
CA ASP A 12 15.60 8.55 18.91
C ASP A 12 16.44 9.28 19.99
N PRO A 13 16.25 10.60 20.19
CA PRO A 13 16.94 11.35 21.25
C PRO A 13 16.73 10.78 22.67
N ASN A 14 15.63 10.07 22.90
CA ASN A 14 15.31 9.39 24.17
C ASN A 14 15.81 7.94 24.22
N GLY A 15 16.47 7.47 23.16
CA GLY A 15 17.06 6.14 23.04
C GLY A 15 16.24 5.19 22.18
N GLY A 16 16.95 4.29 21.49
CA GLY A 16 16.37 3.36 20.52
C GLY A 16 16.59 3.82 19.08
N VAL A 17 16.17 2.98 18.13
CA VAL A 17 16.30 3.25 16.69
C VAL A 17 14.97 2.94 16.02
N ILE A 18 14.44 3.92 15.28
CA ILE A 18 13.33 3.71 14.36
C ILE A 18 13.91 3.40 13.00
N VAL A 19 13.49 2.28 12.42
CA VAL A 19 13.86 1.91 11.06
C VAL A 19 12.68 2.18 10.14
N LEU A 20 12.84 3.13 9.23
CA LEU A 20 11.86 3.42 8.18
C LEU A 20 12.18 2.52 6.98
N HIS A 21 11.35 1.50 6.80
CA HIS A 21 11.48 0.54 5.72
C HIS A 21 10.46 0.85 4.61
N GLY A 22 10.93 1.07 3.39
CA GLY A 22 10.09 1.28 2.23
C GLY A 22 9.48 -0.03 1.72
N ILE A 23 8.17 -0.04 1.49
CA ILE A 23 7.46 -1.19 0.92
C ILE A 23 6.85 -0.85 -0.45
N LEU A 24 6.65 -1.89 -1.27
CA LEU A 24 5.88 -1.78 -2.50
C LEU A 24 4.47 -2.32 -2.26
N PRO A 25 3.42 -1.49 -2.40
CA PRO A 25 2.07 -1.92 -2.07
C PRO A 25 1.58 -2.99 -3.03
N THR A 26 0.88 -3.97 -2.47
CA THR A 26 0.31 -5.16 -3.11
C THR A 26 1.33 -6.14 -3.69
N VAL A 27 2.61 -6.00 -3.36
CA VAL A 27 3.70 -6.86 -3.85
C VAL A 27 4.21 -7.76 -2.73
N VAL A 28 4.37 -9.05 -3.02
CA VAL A 28 5.04 -9.97 -2.10
C VAL A 28 6.54 -9.73 -2.21
N LEU A 29 7.14 -9.11 -1.19
CA LEU A 29 8.58 -8.86 -1.22
C LEU A 29 9.38 -10.16 -1.13
N PRO A 30 10.44 -10.31 -1.95
CA PRO A 30 11.37 -11.42 -1.81
C PRO A 30 12.14 -11.32 -0.49
N ASN A 31 12.58 -12.46 0.05
CA ASN A 31 13.30 -12.52 1.33
C ASN A 31 14.59 -11.68 1.39
N SER A 32 15.17 -11.32 0.24
CA SER A 32 16.35 -10.45 0.16
C SER A 32 16.03 -8.97 0.40
N MET A 33 14.79 -8.54 0.16
CA MET A 33 14.35 -7.15 0.35
C MET A 33 13.74 -6.90 1.73
N ARG A 34 13.50 -7.96 2.52
CA ARG A 34 12.93 -7.83 3.87
C ARG A 34 14.01 -7.43 4.88
N PRO A 35 13.70 -6.53 5.83
CA PRO A 35 14.64 -6.15 6.88
C PRO A 35 15.08 -7.36 7.70
N ARG A 36 16.40 -7.52 7.89
CA ARG A 36 17.00 -8.60 8.70
C ARG A 36 17.42 -8.10 10.08
N ILE A 37 16.62 -7.21 10.65
CA ILE A 37 16.87 -6.58 11.94
C ILE A 37 16.05 -7.25 13.04
N GLN A 38 16.58 -7.26 14.25
CA GLN A 38 15.76 -7.49 15.43
C GLN A 38 14.94 -6.23 15.71
N TRP A 39 13.64 -6.39 15.92
CA TRP A 39 12.72 -5.29 16.20
C TRP A 39 11.81 -5.63 17.39
N HIS A 40 11.44 -4.60 18.13
CA HIS A 40 10.71 -4.72 19.40
C HIS A 40 9.29 -4.17 19.35
N GLY A 41 8.97 -3.36 18.34
CA GLY A 41 7.64 -2.81 18.10
C GLY A 41 7.43 -2.53 16.61
N LEU A 42 6.19 -2.32 16.21
CA LEU A 42 5.81 -2.06 14.83
C LEU A 42 5.05 -0.73 14.75
N GLY A 43 5.52 0.18 13.90
CA GLY A 43 4.77 1.37 13.49
C GLY A 43 4.16 1.16 12.12
N LEU A 44 2.88 1.49 11.96
CA LEU A 44 2.16 1.44 10.70
C LEU A 44 1.69 2.85 10.34
N LEU A 45 2.00 3.28 9.12
CA LEU A 45 1.38 4.45 8.49
C LEU A 45 -0.01 4.04 7.99
N ALA A 46 -0.90 3.82 8.94
CA ALA A 46 -2.29 3.46 8.76
C ALA A 46 -3.04 3.82 10.04
N SER A 47 -4.37 3.87 9.94
CA SER A 47 -5.26 4.01 11.08
C SER A 47 -5.61 2.62 11.66
N ARG A 48 -6.25 2.58 12.83
CA ARG A 48 -6.53 1.32 13.53
C ARG A 48 -7.59 0.47 12.81
N GLU A 49 -8.47 1.12 12.05
CA GLU A 49 -9.51 0.51 11.22
C GLU A 49 -8.93 -0.42 10.15
N GLU A 50 -7.67 -0.21 9.75
CA GLU A 50 -6.96 -1.04 8.78
C GLU A 50 -6.90 -2.52 9.20
N GLU A 51 -6.88 -2.82 10.50
CA GLU A 51 -6.90 -4.20 10.98
C GLU A 51 -8.19 -4.95 10.60
N GLU A 52 -9.33 -4.26 10.66
CA GLU A 52 -10.63 -4.81 10.28
C GLU A 52 -10.71 -4.98 8.76
N ILE A 53 -10.26 -3.97 8.02
CA ILE A 53 -10.17 -4.01 6.55
C ILE A 53 -9.36 -5.24 6.10
N TRP A 54 -8.17 -5.45 6.66
CA TRP A 54 -7.37 -6.63 6.31
C TRP A 54 -8.05 -7.95 6.61
N ALA A 55 -8.81 -8.04 7.70
CA ALA A 55 -9.55 -9.25 8.05
C ALA A 55 -10.69 -9.52 7.06
N GLU A 56 -11.37 -8.46 6.60
CA GLU A 56 -12.39 -8.56 5.56
C GLU A 56 -11.80 -8.95 4.21
N GLU A 57 -10.68 -8.35 3.81
CA GLU A 57 -9.95 -8.70 2.58
C GLU A 57 -9.47 -10.15 2.59
N GLU A 58 -8.92 -10.64 3.71
CA GLU A 58 -8.54 -12.05 3.85
C GLU A 58 -9.75 -12.99 3.68
N LYS A 59 -10.92 -12.58 4.20
CA LYS A 59 -12.16 -13.34 4.09
C LYS A 59 -12.73 -13.32 2.68
N SER A 60 -12.62 -12.21 1.95
CA SER A 60 -13.06 -12.12 0.56
C SER A 60 -12.13 -12.90 -0.37
N GLU A 61 -10.81 -12.78 -0.22
CA GLU A 61 -9.81 -13.56 -0.98
C GLU A 61 -9.98 -15.07 -0.77
N ALA A 62 -10.30 -15.50 0.46
CA ALA A 62 -10.53 -16.91 0.75
C ALA A 62 -11.77 -17.48 0.04
N LYS A 63 -12.75 -16.62 -0.28
CA LYS A 63 -13.97 -17.01 -1.01
C LYS A 63 -13.79 -16.95 -2.51
N ASP A 64 -13.14 -15.89 -3.00
CA ASP A 64 -12.91 -15.62 -4.41
C ASP A 64 -11.54 -14.96 -4.61
N PRO A 65 -10.50 -15.74 -4.97
CA PRO A 65 -9.14 -15.21 -5.11
C PRO A 65 -9.03 -14.14 -6.20
N GLY A 66 -8.51 -12.97 -5.84
CA GLY A 66 -8.34 -11.82 -6.73
C GLY A 66 -9.49 -10.80 -6.70
N ILE A 67 -10.55 -11.06 -5.93
CA ILE A 67 -11.73 -10.18 -5.87
C ILE A 67 -11.38 -8.75 -5.42
N ASN A 68 -10.45 -8.59 -4.48
CA ASN A 68 -10.07 -7.25 -4.01
C ASN A 68 -9.23 -6.51 -5.05
N LEU A 69 -8.35 -7.22 -5.77
CA LEU A 69 -7.59 -6.64 -6.89
C LEU A 69 -8.52 -6.17 -8.00
N ASP A 70 -9.48 -7.01 -8.40
CA ASP A 70 -10.45 -6.66 -9.44
C ASP A 70 -11.29 -5.45 -9.02
N SER A 71 -11.76 -5.43 -7.77
CA SER A 71 -12.47 -4.28 -7.18
C SER A 71 -11.62 -3.00 -7.22
N ALA A 72 -10.36 -3.08 -6.80
CA ALA A 72 -9.44 -1.94 -6.80
C ALA A 72 -9.12 -1.43 -8.21
N ILE A 73 -8.99 -2.32 -9.20
CA ILE A 73 -8.82 -1.94 -10.61
C ILE A 73 -10.09 -1.28 -11.17
N LEU A 74 -11.27 -1.74 -10.77
CA LEU A 74 -12.55 -1.20 -11.22
C LEU A 74 -12.87 0.18 -10.65
N ASN A 75 -12.39 0.49 -9.43
CA ASN A 75 -12.58 1.79 -8.78
C ASN A 75 -12.03 2.97 -9.60
N GLY A 76 -11.10 2.72 -10.52
CA GLY A 76 -10.51 3.75 -11.38
C GLY A 76 -9.49 4.62 -10.64
N GLY A 77 -9.03 5.69 -11.29
CA GLY A 77 -8.03 6.60 -10.71
C GLY A 77 -6.58 6.24 -11.07
N LEU A 78 -5.64 6.77 -10.28
CA LEU A 78 -4.21 6.49 -10.47
C LEU A 78 -3.82 5.14 -9.87
N ASP A 79 -4.41 4.78 -8.73
CA ASP A 79 -4.10 3.53 -8.04
C ASP A 79 -4.59 2.32 -8.83
N SER A 80 -5.77 2.42 -9.45
CA SER A 80 -6.25 1.38 -10.36
C SER A 80 -5.32 1.19 -11.56
N LEU A 81 -4.79 2.28 -12.12
CA LEU A 81 -3.84 2.23 -13.21
C LEU A 81 -2.52 1.61 -12.74
N TYR A 82 -2.04 1.98 -11.55
CA TYR A 82 -0.87 1.38 -10.92
C TYR A 82 -1.02 -0.13 -10.74
N LEU A 83 -2.13 -0.58 -10.16
CA LEU A 83 -2.42 -2.00 -9.95
C LEU A 83 -2.54 -2.75 -11.27
N GLU A 84 -3.29 -2.22 -12.24
CA GLU A 84 -3.36 -2.79 -13.60
C GLU A 84 -1.95 -2.90 -14.20
N MET A 85 -1.13 -1.87 -14.05
CA MET A 85 0.24 -1.85 -14.56
C MET A 85 1.15 -2.88 -13.90
N LEU A 86 1.06 -3.03 -12.58
CA LEU A 86 1.83 -4.03 -11.84
C LEU A 86 1.56 -5.44 -12.35
N THR A 87 0.32 -5.77 -12.72
CA THR A 87 -0.02 -7.13 -13.23
C THR A 87 0.72 -7.53 -14.49
N TYR A 88 1.30 -6.58 -15.23
CA TYR A 88 2.11 -6.87 -16.42
C TYR A 88 3.59 -7.15 -16.10
N VAL A 89 4.02 -6.99 -14.84
CA VAL A 89 5.41 -7.23 -14.44
C VAL A 89 5.62 -8.72 -14.21
N GLU A 90 6.31 -9.36 -15.15
CA GLU A 90 6.61 -10.79 -15.08
C GLU A 90 7.59 -11.12 -13.94
N GLY A 91 7.44 -12.30 -13.35
CA GLY A 91 8.34 -12.82 -12.33
C GLY A 91 8.11 -12.26 -10.91
N LEU A 92 7.15 -11.35 -10.72
CA LEU A 92 6.75 -10.85 -9.41
C LEU A 92 5.36 -11.35 -9.01
N GLN A 93 5.17 -11.59 -7.71
CA GLN A 93 3.84 -11.78 -7.14
C GLN A 93 3.28 -10.43 -6.72
N VAL A 94 2.28 -9.95 -7.46
CA VAL A 94 1.70 -8.61 -7.32
C VAL A 94 0.18 -8.69 -7.15
N GLY A 95 -0.46 -7.54 -6.84
CA GLY A 95 -1.90 -7.44 -6.70
C GLY A 95 -2.45 -8.30 -5.57
N LYS A 96 -1.68 -8.47 -4.49
CA LYS A 96 -2.07 -9.25 -3.32
C LYS A 96 -2.74 -8.36 -2.29
N PHE A 97 -3.87 -8.84 -1.77
CA PHE A 97 -4.65 -8.21 -0.72
C PHE A 97 -4.87 -9.22 0.41
N PRO A 98 -4.89 -8.77 1.68
CA PRO A 98 -4.39 -7.47 2.13
C PRO A 98 -2.93 -7.25 1.76
N ASP A 99 -2.47 -6.01 1.90
CA ASP A 99 -1.11 -5.64 1.51
C ASP A 99 -0.07 -6.56 2.22
N PRO A 100 0.75 -7.35 1.48
CA PRO A 100 1.43 -8.49 2.07
C PRO A 100 2.38 -8.16 3.20
N GLU A 101 3.18 -7.10 3.06
CA GLU A 101 4.21 -6.77 4.05
C GLU A 101 3.65 -6.15 5.34
N PRO A 102 2.80 -5.11 5.29
CA PRO A 102 2.12 -4.59 6.48
C PRO A 102 1.38 -5.70 7.23
N ARG A 103 0.60 -6.51 6.52
CA ARG A 103 -0.18 -7.57 7.14
C ARG A 103 0.70 -8.65 7.76
N ARG A 104 1.79 -9.06 7.08
CA ARG A 104 2.75 -10.03 7.59
C ARG A 104 3.43 -9.54 8.87
N LEU A 105 3.89 -8.29 8.87
CA LEU A 105 4.51 -7.66 10.04
C LEU A 105 3.53 -7.53 11.20
N HIS A 106 2.28 -7.13 10.92
CA HIS A 106 1.23 -7.05 11.92
C HIS A 106 0.96 -8.42 12.57
N LYS A 107 0.78 -9.48 11.76
CA LYS A 107 0.63 -10.85 12.30
C LYS A 107 1.83 -11.28 13.14
N ALA A 108 3.05 -11.01 12.68
CA ALA A 108 4.26 -11.32 13.44
C ALA A 108 4.33 -10.55 14.77
N ALA A 109 3.93 -9.28 14.79
CA ALA A 109 3.87 -8.47 16.00
C ALA A 109 2.88 -9.07 17.00
N ARG A 110 1.68 -9.45 16.54
CA ARG A 110 0.66 -10.12 17.37
C ARG A 110 1.16 -11.45 17.93
N THR A 111 1.76 -12.30 17.10
CA THR A 111 2.29 -13.61 17.53
C THR A 111 3.40 -13.49 18.58
N HIS A 112 4.22 -12.44 18.51
CA HIS A 112 5.33 -12.21 19.44
C HIS A 112 5.02 -11.18 20.52
N GLU A 113 3.75 -10.81 20.70
CA GLU A 113 3.28 -9.84 21.71
C GLU A 113 4.04 -8.50 21.68
N ARG A 114 4.41 -8.04 20.47
CA ARG A 114 5.09 -6.77 20.26
C ARG A 114 4.05 -5.64 20.14
N PRO A 115 4.30 -4.45 20.73
CA PRO A 115 3.43 -3.31 20.57
C PRO A 115 3.31 -2.90 19.09
N VAL A 116 2.07 -2.57 18.69
CA VAL A 116 1.73 -2.04 17.37
C VAL A 116 1.21 -0.63 17.56
N PHE A 117 1.77 0.31 16.80
CA PHE A 117 1.41 1.73 16.82
C PHE A 117 0.86 2.13 15.45
N PHE A 118 -0.34 2.70 15.46
CA PHE A 118 -0.97 3.29 14.28
C PHE A 118 -0.69 4.79 14.30
N ILE A 119 -0.10 5.29 13.22
CA ILE A 119 0.37 6.69 13.15
C ILE A 119 -0.76 7.59 12.67
N GLU A 120 -1.65 7.08 11.82
CA GLU A 120 -2.78 7.88 11.32
C GLU A 120 -3.89 7.92 12.37
N PRO A 121 -4.47 9.10 12.65
CA PRO A 121 -5.64 9.21 13.51
C PRO A 121 -6.80 8.39 12.97
N GLY A 122 -7.64 7.88 13.87
CA GLY A 122 -8.91 7.27 13.50
C GLY A 122 -9.90 8.31 12.99
N MET A 123 -11.02 7.83 12.44
CA MET A 123 -12.06 8.70 11.89
C MET A 123 -12.82 9.50 12.97
N GLU A 124 -12.59 9.19 14.24
CA GLU A 124 -13.09 9.97 15.39
C GLU A 124 -12.42 11.33 15.59
N ASP A 125 -11.28 11.59 14.91
CA ASP A 125 -10.60 12.88 14.93
C ASP A 125 -11.19 13.80 13.86
N ASP A 126 -12.00 14.79 14.29
CA ASP A 126 -12.69 15.73 13.41
C ASP A 126 -11.72 16.54 12.52
N ASP A 127 -10.55 16.94 13.06
CA ASP A 127 -9.56 17.73 12.31
C ASP A 127 -8.93 16.86 11.20
N TRP A 128 -8.67 15.58 11.50
CA TRP A 128 -8.19 14.61 10.53
C TRP A 128 -9.24 14.30 9.45
N ALA A 129 -10.50 14.11 9.84
CA ALA A 129 -11.60 13.88 8.90
C ALA A 129 -11.80 15.07 7.95
N ASP A 130 -11.70 16.30 8.46
CA ASP A 130 -11.72 17.53 7.68
C ASP A 130 -10.55 17.63 6.70
N PHE A 131 -9.35 17.24 7.14
CA PHE A 131 -8.17 17.17 6.29
C PHE A 131 -8.37 16.17 5.14
N LEU A 132 -8.79 14.93 5.44
CA LEU A 132 -9.07 13.90 4.44
C LEU A 132 -10.16 14.34 3.45
N THR A 133 -11.19 15.03 3.93
CA THR A 133 -12.25 15.59 3.07
C THR A 133 -11.69 16.62 2.08
N LYS A 134 -10.81 17.52 2.54
CA LYS A 134 -10.14 18.50 1.66
C LYS A 134 -9.25 17.83 0.62
N GLU A 135 -8.50 16.80 1.01
CA GLU A 135 -7.69 15.98 0.09
C GLU A 135 -8.57 15.28 -0.96
N ALA A 136 -9.67 14.65 -0.56
CA ALA A 136 -10.62 14.01 -1.46
C ALA A 136 -11.22 15.02 -2.46
N HIS A 137 -11.59 16.23 -2.01
CA HIS A 137 -12.02 17.31 -2.90
C HIS A 137 -10.92 17.77 -3.85
N ALA A 138 -9.66 17.80 -3.41
CA ALA A 138 -8.54 18.14 -4.26
C ALA A 138 -8.28 17.07 -5.34
N MET A 139 -8.54 15.79 -5.05
CA MET A 139 -8.35 14.66 -5.97
C MET A 139 -9.49 14.50 -6.98
N THR A 140 -10.71 14.87 -6.61
CA THR A 140 -11.91 14.78 -7.47
C THR A 140 -12.11 15.98 -8.40
N ARG A 141 -11.19 16.95 -8.43
CA ARG A 141 -11.27 18.09 -9.37
C ARG A 141 -11.35 17.60 -10.81
N ILE A 142 -12.37 18.04 -11.56
CA ILE A 142 -12.65 17.63 -12.95
C ILE A 142 -11.41 17.66 -13.86
N ARG A 143 -10.56 18.69 -13.73
CA ARG A 143 -9.31 18.79 -14.50
C ARG A 143 -8.32 17.66 -14.20
N LYS A 144 -8.19 17.24 -12.94
CA LYS A 144 -7.36 16.09 -12.55
C LYS A 144 -7.97 14.79 -13.08
N LEU A 145 -9.28 14.60 -12.94
CA LEU A 145 -9.97 13.41 -13.46
C LEU A 145 -9.78 13.25 -14.97
N ILE A 146 -9.96 14.33 -15.75
CA ILE A 146 -9.72 14.33 -17.19
C ILE A 146 -8.26 13.95 -17.51
N LYS A 147 -7.28 14.48 -16.76
CA LYS A 147 -5.86 14.14 -16.95
C LYS A 147 -5.58 12.65 -16.69
N ILE A 148 -6.21 12.05 -15.68
CA ILE A 148 -6.09 10.62 -15.38
C ILE A 148 -6.62 9.78 -16.54
N VAL A 149 -7.81 10.11 -17.08
CA VAL A 149 -8.39 9.41 -18.24
C VAL A 149 -7.46 9.43 -19.45
N PHE A 150 -6.88 10.59 -19.78
CA PHE A 150 -5.95 10.69 -20.90
C PHE A 150 -4.64 9.94 -20.65
N THR A 151 -4.16 9.90 -19.40
CA THR A 151 -2.98 9.12 -19.00
C THR A 151 -3.21 7.63 -19.20
N ALA A 152 -4.34 7.10 -18.72
CA ALA A 152 -4.73 5.71 -18.94
C ALA A 152 -4.84 5.37 -20.43
N ARG A 153 -5.47 6.25 -21.24
CA ARG A 153 -5.59 6.04 -22.69
C ARG A 153 -4.24 6.03 -23.40
N ARG A 154 -3.33 6.93 -23.04
CA ARG A 154 -1.96 6.97 -23.60
C ARG A 154 -1.20 5.71 -23.23
N TRP A 155 -1.34 5.24 -21.99
CA TRP A 155 -0.67 4.03 -21.53
C TRP A 155 -1.16 2.79 -22.24
N ARG A 156 -2.49 2.55 -22.34
CA ARG A 156 -3.05 1.41 -23.10
C ARG A 156 -2.54 1.33 -24.54
N LYS A 157 -2.30 2.49 -25.18
CA LYS A 157 -1.69 2.53 -26.53
C LYS A 157 -0.23 2.09 -26.53
N LEU A 158 0.54 2.41 -25.49
CA LEU A 158 1.94 2.00 -25.33
C LEU A 158 2.05 0.52 -24.98
N THR A 159 1.29 0.02 -24.00
CA THR A 159 1.28 -1.40 -23.63
C THR A 159 0.76 -2.30 -24.74
N LYS A 160 -0.19 -1.86 -25.58
CA LYS A 160 -0.60 -2.62 -26.77
C LYS A 160 0.57 -2.92 -27.72
N LYS A 161 1.56 -2.03 -27.82
CA LYS A 161 2.77 -2.26 -28.64
C LYS A 161 3.77 -3.22 -27.97
N VAL A 162 3.77 -3.27 -26.64
CA VAL A 162 4.60 -4.21 -25.87
C VAL A 162 4.00 -5.61 -25.90
N ARG A 163 2.67 -5.74 -25.80
CA ARG A 163 1.91 -7.01 -25.91
C ARG A 163 1.93 -7.66 -27.29
N SER A 164 2.32 -6.94 -28.34
CA SER A 164 2.35 -7.43 -29.73
C SER A 164 3.74 -7.88 -30.18
N LYS A 165 4.71 -7.96 -29.27
CA LYS A 165 6.01 -8.61 -29.46
C LYS A 165 6.03 -9.89 -28.64
#